data_AF-A0A7L9BM83-F1
#
_entry.id   AF-A0A7L9BM83-F1
#
_cell.length_a   1.000
_cell.length_b   1.000
_cell.length_c   1.000
_cell.angle_alpha   90.00
_cell.angle_beta   90.00
_cell.angle_gamma   90.00
#
_symmetry.space_group_name_H-M   'P 1'
#
loop_
_entity.id
_entity.type
_entity.pdbx_description
1 polymer ?
#
loop_
_entity_poly.entity_id
_entity_poly.type
_entity_poly.pdbx_seq_one_letter_code
_entity_poly.pdbx_strand_id
1 'polypeptide(L)' 'MNQARLYTQAWMWVYNNEWPHSSLGYLTPAQFLLKYGKPHHPHKATAEFPHSNRIATITGNLYF' A
#
# COMPACT_ATOMS: atom_id res chain seq x y z
N MET A 1 -24.79 7.73 3.47
CA MET A 1 -23.43 7.61 2.88
C MET A 1 -22.88 6.18 2.81
N ASN A 2 -23.62 5.12 3.20
CA ASN A 2 -23.07 3.75 3.27
C ASN A 2 -22.99 2.99 1.93
N GLN A 3 -23.83 3.33 0.94
CA GLN A 3 -23.89 2.60 -0.32
C GLN A 3 -22.64 2.80 -1.18
N ALA A 4 -22.14 4.03 -1.31
CA ALA A 4 -20.92 4.32 -2.06
C ALA A 4 -19.73 3.50 -1.53
N ARG A 5 -19.58 3.41 -0.20
CA ARG A 5 -18.54 2.59 0.44
C ARG A 5 -18.65 1.12 0.05
N LEU A 6 -19.86 0.55 0.06
CA LEU A 6 -20.09 -0.85 -0.31
C LEU A 6 -19.72 -1.09 -1.78
N TYR A 7 -20.11 -0.20 -2.69
CA TYR A 7 -19.75 -0.31 -4.10
C TYR A 7 -18.24 -0.19 -4.34
N THR A 8 -17.57 0.75 -3.67
CA THR A 8 -16.11 0.88 -3.75
C THR A 8 -15.42 -0.40 -3.25
N GLN A 9 -15.88 -0.97 -2.14
CA GLN A 9 -15.30 -2.20 -1.58
C GLN A 9 -15.48 -3.39 -2.53
N ALA A 10 -16.68 -3.56 -3.10
CA ALA A 10 -16.94 -4.61 -4.08
C ALA A 10 -16.06 -4.44 -5.32
N TRP A 11 -15.94 -3.21 -5.84
CA TRP A 11 -15.12 -2.91 -7.00
C TRP A 11 -13.63 -3.20 -6.76
N MET A 12 -13.08 -2.79 -5.61
CA MET A 12 -11.69 -3.08 -5.26
C MET A 12 -11.43 -4.57 -5.16
N TRP A 13 -12.38 -5.35 -4.63
CA TRP A 13 -12.24 -6.79 -4.54
C TRP A 13 -12.18 -7.43 -5.93
N VAL A 14 -13.11 -7.08 -6.82
CA VAL A 14 -13.14 -7.59 -8.21
C VAL A 14 -11.87 -7.22 -8.96
N TYR A 15 -11.45 -5.95 -8.89
CA TYR A 15 -10.22 -5.48 -9.54
C TYR A 15 -8.99 -6.28 -9.09
N ASN A 16 -8.82 -6.48 -7.78
CA ASN A 16 -7.63 -7.14 -7.24
C ASN A 16 -7.60 -8.66 -7.47
N ASN A 17 -8.77 -9.30 -7.61
CA ASN A 17 -8.88 -10.77 -7.57
C ASN A 17 -9.38 -11.40 -8.87
N GLU A 18 -10.19 -10.72 -9.67
CA GLU A 18 -10.84 -11.31 -10.85
C GLU A 18 -10.32 -10.76 -12.18
N TRP A 19 -9.87 -9.51 -12.23
CA TRP A 19 -9.51 -8.88 -13.50
C TRP A 19 -8.02 -9.03 -13.85
N PRO A 20 -7.68 -9.76 -14.93
CA PRO A 20 -6.30 -9.84 -15.39
C PRO A 20 -5.90 -8.55 -16.11
N HIS A 21 -4.69 -8.09 -15.85
CA HIS A 21 -4.14 -6.89 -16.48
C HIS A 21 -2.99 -7.25 -17.41
N SER A 22 -3.02 -6.75 -18.64
CA SER A 22 -1.96 -7.00 -19.63
C SER A 22 -0.58 -6.53 -19.15
N SER A 23 -0.51 -5.42 -18.41
CA SER A 23 0.70 -4.89 -17.78
C SER A 23 1.31 -5.82 -16.72
N LEU A 24 0.53 -6.74 -16.16
CA LEU A 24 0.97 -7.73 -15.19
C LEU A 24 1.20 -9.11 -15.83
N GLY A 25 1.29 -9.17 -17.17
CA GLY A 25 1.40 -10.43 -17.91
C GLY A 25 0.09 -11.23 -17.88
N TYR A 26 -1.05 -10.55 -17.92
CA TYR A 26 -2.40 -11.14 -17.81
C TYR A 26 -2.66 -11.85 -16.48
N LEU A 27 -2.02 -11.41 -15.40
CA LEU A 27 -2.32 -11.81 -14.03
C LEU A 27 -3.21 -10.78 -13.33
N THR A 28 -3.97 -11.21 -12.32
CA THR A 28 -4.62 -10.28 -11.40
C THR A 28 -3.59 -9.69 -10.42
N PRO A 29 -3.85 -8.52 -9.81
CA PRO A 29 -2.93 -7.92 -8.84
C PRO A 29 -2.54 -8.88 -7.70
N ALA A 30 -3.49 -9.63 -7.16
CA ALA A 30 -3.23 -10.63 -6.12
C ALA A 30 -2.31 -11.77 -6.60
N GLN A 31 -2.55 -12.29 -7.81
CA GLN A 31 -1.72 -13.33 -8.41
C GLN A 31 -0.30 -12.85 -8.70
N PHE A 32 -0.16 -11.62 -9.18
CA PHE A 32 1.13 -11.00 -9.42
C PHE A 32 1.95 -10.89 -8.12
N LEU A 33 1.33 -10.39 -7.04
CA LEU A 33 1.97 -10.31 -5.73
C LEU A 33 2.34 -11.68 -5.16
N LEU A 34 1.48 -12.70 -5.34
CA LEU A 34 1.81 -14.05 -4.89
C LEU A 34 3.02 -14.64 -5.64
N LYS A 35 3.12 -14.37 -6.95
CA LYS A 35 4.17 -14.90 -7.82
C LYS A 35 5.50 -14.16 -7.66
N TYR A 36 5.47 -12.85 -7.55
CA TYR A 36 6.65 -11.99 -7.60
C TYR A 36 6.92 -11.23 -6.29
N GLY A 37 5.95 -11.15 -5.38
CA GLY A 37 6.04 -10.39 -4.13
C GLY A 37 6.86 -11.06 -3.02
N LYS A 38 7.75 -12.01 -3.34
CA LYS A 38 8.72 -12.51 -2.35
C LYS A 38 9.65 -11.36 -1.94
N PRO A 39 9.93 -11.21 -0.64
CA PRO A 39 10.87 -10.19 -0.17
C PRO A 39 12.27 -10.58 -0.66
N HIS A 40 12.87 -9.72 -1.49
CA HIS A 40 14.32 -9.74 -1.69
C HIS A 40 14.97 -9.25 -0.38
N HIS A 41 15.04 -10.14 0.61
CA HIS A 41 15.87 -9.94 1.79
C HIS A 41 16.42 -11.29 2.29
N PRO A 42 17.53 -11.78 1.73
CA PRO A 42 18.46 -12.51 2.55
C PRO A 42 19.08 -11.49 3.52
N HIS A 43 18.53 -11.41 4.72
CA HIS A 43 19.30 -11.03 5.91
C HIS A 43 19.96 -9.62 5.93
N LYS A 44 19.19 -8.53 5.98
CA LYS A 44 19.59 -7.27 6.68
C LYS A 44 18.38 -6.57 7.30
N ALA A 45 18.10 -6.88 8.56
CA ALA A 45 17.09 -6.23 9.38
C ALA A 45 17.47 -4.78 9.77
N THR A 46 17.83 -3.91 8.81
CA THR A 46 18.22 -2.51 9.08
C THR A 46 17.80 -1.53 7.97
N ALA A 47 16.64 -1.74 7.34
CA ALA A 47 16.01 -0.68 6.55
C ALA A 47 14.74 -0.26 7.29
N GLU A 48 14.89 0.63 8.27
CA GLU A 48 13.77 1.38 8.83
C GLU A 48 13.07 2.13 7.70
N PHE A 49 11.81 1.77 7.43
CA PHE A 49 10.94 2.61 6.61
C PHE A 49 10.75 3.95 7.34
N PRO A 50 10.99 5.10 6.69
CA PRO A 50 10.78 6.39 7.34
C PRO A 50 9.28 6.57 7.58
N HIS A 51 8.84 6.27 8.79
CA HIS A 51 7.57 6.76 9.29
C HIS A 51 7.74 8.27 9.46
N SER A 52 7.26 9.04 8.48
CA SER A 52 7.07 10.48 8.65
C SER A 52 5.89 10.71 9.60
N ASN A 53 6.08 10.39 10.87
CA ASN A 53 5.34 10.95 11.98
C ASN A 53 6.18 12.10 12.53
N ARG A 54 6.04 13.28 11.94
CA ARG A 54 6.43 14.53 12.59
C ARG A 54 5.22 15.45 12.68
N ILE A 55 4.30 15.10 13.59
CA ILE A 55 3.58 16.14 14.33
C ILE A 55 4.64 16.89 15.15
N ALA A 56 5.10 18.01 14.61
CA ALA A 56 5.99 18.92 15.32
C ALA A 56 5.22 19.46 16.53
N THR A 57 5.62 19.05 17.73
CA THR A 57 5.22 19.67 18.99
C THR A 57 5.61 21.14 18.95
N ILE A 58 4.65 22.03 18.71
CA ILE A 58 4.86 23.48 18.87
C ILE A 58 4.82 23.78 20.36
N THR A 59 5.98 23.69 21.00
CA THR A 59 6.30 24.44 22.21
C THR A 59 7.81 24.63 22.24
N GLY A 60 8.27 25.85 21.95
CA GLY A 60 9.68 26.20 22.07
C GLY A 60 10.03 27.44 21.25
N ASN A 61 9.66 28.60 21.79
CA ASN A 61 10.33 29.91 21.68
C ASN A 61 11.24 30.12 20.46
N LEU A 62 10.77 30.90 19.48
CA LEU A 62 11.66 31.80 18.75
C LEU A 62 11.22 33.24 19.01
N TYR A 63 12.18 33.98 19.57
CA TYR A 63 12.19 35.43 19.66
C TYR A 63 12.41 36.03 18.26
N PHE A 64 11.93 37.27 18.14
CA PHE A 64 11.93 38.21 17.00
C PHE A 64 10.81 38.04 15.98
#